data_AF-A0A8X6KF75-F1
#
_entry.id   AF-A0A8X6KF75-F1
#
_cell.length_a   1.000
_cell.length_b   1.000
_cell.length_c   1.000
_cell.angle_alpha   90.00
_cell.angle_beta   90.00
_cell.angle_gamma   90.00
#
_symmetry.space_group_name_H-M   'P 1'
#
loop_
_entity.id
_entity.type
_entity.pdbx_description
1 polymer ?
#
loop_
_entity_poly.entity_id
_entity_poly.type
_entity_poly.pdbx_seq_one_letter_code
_entity_poly.pdbx_strand_id
1 'polypeptide(L)'
;MFASQISKILSKEAPRDFLDVYPADQIPKIKKRAALVVNTDPNDKEGSYWLAMYIQDKKTIEFLILTYYLHRYMSPTSHKM
;
A
#
# COMPACT_ATOMS: atom_id res chain seq x y z
N MET A 1 -11.02 -9.39 5.70
CA MET A 1 -10.77 -9.60 7.15
C MET A 1 -9.50 -8.87 7.64
N PHE A 2 -8.39 -8.89 6.89
CA PHE A 2 -7.13 -8.24 7.30
C PHE A 2 -7.12 -6.72 7.19
N ALA A 3 -7.78 -6.14 6.17
CA ALA A 3 -7.83 -4.68 5.99
C ALA A 3 -8.41 -3.95 7.22
N SER A 4 -9.48 -4.48 7.82
CA SER A 4 -10.09 -3.89 9.02
C SER A 4 -9.20 -3.99 10.26
N GLN A 5 -8.39 -5.05 10.37
CA GLN A 5 -7.41 -5.20 11.45
C GLN A 5 -6.26 -4.19 11.31
N ILE A 6 -5.71 -4.06 10.09
CA ILE A 6 -4.65 -3.09 9.78
C ILE A 6 -5.15 -1.67 10.06
N SER A 7 -6.35 -1.32 9.56
CA SER A 7 -6.99 -0.03 9.80
C SER A 7 -7.08 0.26 11.31
N LYS A 8 -7.64 -0.68 12.08
CA LYS A 8 -7.79 -0.53 13.54
C LYS A 8 -6.47 -0.29 14.28
N ILE A 9 -5.40 -1.00 13.90
CA ILE A 9 -4.08 -0.83 14.54
C ILE A 9 -3.49 0.54 14.16
N LEU A 10 -3.48 0.89 12.88
CA LEU A 10 -2.83 2.12 12.40
C LEU A 10 -3.60 3.39 12.76
N SER A 11 -4.94 3.34 12.85
CA SER A 11 -5.73 4.44 13.39
C SER A 11 -5.39 4.75 14.85
N LYS A 12 -4.84 3.78 15.61
CA LYS A 12 -4.38 3.99 16.99
C LYS A 12 -2.94 4.48 17.06
N GLU A 13 -2.03 3.87 16.30
CA GLU A 13 -0.58 4.11 16.41
C GLU A 13 -0.09 5.30 15.54
N ALA A 14 -0.81 5.65 14.48
CA ALA A 14 -0.43 6.72 13.54
C ALA A 14 -1.60 7.66 13.13
N PRO A 15 -2.39 8.19 14.08
CA PRO A 15 -3.69 8.81 13.79
C PRO A 15 -3.63 10.12 12.98
N ARG A 16 -2.49 10.81 12.98
CA ARG A 16 -2.42 12.20 12.47
C ARG A 16 -2.62 12.30 10.96
N ASP A 17 -1.95 11.41 10.23
CA ASP A 17 -1.93 11.42 8.77
C ASP A 17 -2.56 10.14 8.18
N PHE A 18 -2.79 9.09 8.99
CA PHE A 18 -3.40 7.85 8.50
C PHE A 18 -4.86 8.03 8.13
N LEU A 19 -5.20 7.71 6.87
CA LEU A 19 -6.56 7.74 6.37
C LEU A 19 -7.25 6.40 6.61
N ASP A 20 -6.87 5.38 5.85
CA ASP A 20 -7.43 4.04 5.97
C ASP A 20 -6.63 3.04 5.12
N VAL A 21 -7.16 1.82 5.02
CA VAL A 21 -6.74 0.78 4.09
C VAL A 21 -7.66 0.75 2.88
N TYR A 22 -7.09 0.84 1.67
CA TYR A 22 -7.86 0.84 0.42
C TYR A 22 -7.41 -0.30 -0.51
N PRO A 23 -8.31 -0.88 -1.32
CA PRO A 23 -7.92 -1.71 -2.45
C PRO A 23 -7.40 -0.82 -3.60
N ALA A 24 -6.61 -1.40 -4.50
CA ALA A 24 -5.88 -0.66 -5.54
C ALA A 24 -6.81 0.12 -6.50
N ASP A 25 -8.04 -0.35 -6.68
CA ASP A 25 -9.06 0.22 -7.55
C ASP A 25 -9.95 1.28 -6.86
N GLN A 26 -9.79 1.49 -5.55
CA GLN A 26 -10.60 2.45 -4.78
C GLN A 26 -9.78 3.47 -3.99
N ILE A 27 -8.57 3.77 -4.46
CA ILE A 27 -7.72 4.80 -3.84
C ILE A 27 -8.39 6.18 -4.02
N PRO A 28 -8.65 6.95 -2.94
CA PRO A 28 -9.33 8.23 -3.04
C PRO A 28 -8.41 9.32 -3.63
N LYS A 29 -9.01 10.40 -4.15
CA LYS A 29 -8.28 11.61 -4.53
C LYS A 29 -7.81 12.35 -3.28
N ILE A 30 -6.50 12.36 -3.04
CA ILE A 30 -5.89 12.97 -1.85
C ILE A 30 -5.33 14.36 -2.19
N LYS A 31 -5.70 15.37 -1.41
CA LYS A 31 -5.31 16.78 -1.62
C LYS A 31 -4.33 17.34 -0.58
N LYS A 32 -4.13 16.60 0.51
CA LYS A 32 -3.31 16.97 1.66
C LYS A 32 -2.39 15.82 2.00
N ARG A 33 -1.47 16.06 2.92
CA ARG A 33 -0.60 15.02 3.46
C ARG A 33 -1.42 13.86 4.01
N ALA A 34 -1.07 12.63 3.66
CA ALA A 34 -1.80 11.44 4.07
C ALA A 34 -0.92 10.19 4.05
N ALA A 35 -1.15 9.29 4.99
CA ALA A 35 -0.67 7.91 4.97
C ALA A 35 -1.85 6.99 4.68
N LEU A 36 -1.65 5.99 3.84
CA LEU A 36 -2.62 4.91 3.65
C LEU A 36 -1.90 3.59 3.40
N VAL A 37 -2.62 2.51 3.67
CA VAL A 37 -2.19 1.17 3.24
C VAL A 37 -3.03 0.80 2.02
N VAL A 38 -2.37 0.36 0.96
CA VAL A 38 -3.03 -0.09 -0.25
C VAL A 38 -2.89 -1.59 -0.35
N ASN A 39 -3.99 -2.30 -0.50
CA ASN A 39 -3.97 -3.66 -0.97
C ASN A 39 -3.80 -3.66 -2.50
N THR A 40 -2.87 -4.44 -3.05
CA THR A 40 -2.64 -4.46 -4.50
C THR A 40 -3.72 -5.21 -5.27
N ASP A 41 -4.49 -6.05 -4.58
CA ASP A 41 -5.66 -6.70 -5.16
C ASP A 41 -6.84 -5.72 -5.24
N PRO A 42 -7.72 -5.90 -6.25
CA PRO A 42 -8.99 -5.17 -6.35
C PRO A 42 -9.94 -5.50 -5.18
N ASN A 43 -10.94 -4.63 -4.97
CA ASN A 43 -11.90 -4.72 -3.87
C ASN A 43 -12.73 -6.01 -3.83
N ASP A 44 -12.86 -6.70 -4.96
CA ASP A 44 -13.61 -7.96 -5.08
C ASP A 44 -12.81 -9.19 -4.64
N LYS A 45 -11.54 -9.02 -4.21
CA LYS A 45 -10.67 -10.08 -3.70
C LYS A 45 -10.41 -9.92 -2.22
N GLU A 46 -10.06 -11.02 -1.56
CA GLU A 46 -9.81 -11.05 -0.10
C GLU A 46 -8.59 -10.22 0.35
N GLY A 47 -7.73 -9.85 -0.60
CA GLY A 47 -6.54 -9.03 -0.40
C GLY A 47 -5.35 -9.84 0.15
N SER A 48 -4.27 -9.87 -0.64
CA SER A 48 -3.12 -10.77 -0.39
C SER A 48 -1.81 -10.02 -0.14
N TYR A 49 -1.70 -8.80 -0.63
CA TYR A 49 -0.48 -8.00 -0.58
C TYR A 49 -0.80 -6.55 -0.23
N TRP A 50 -0.01 -5.98 0.67
CA TRP A 50 -0.18 -4.61 1.16
C TRP A 50 1.10 -3.82 0.98
N LEU A 51 0.94 -2.56 0.59
CA LEU A 51 1.99 -1.55 0.54
C LEU A 51 1.55 -0.35 1.37
N ALA A 52 2.49 0.28 2.07
CA ALA A 52 2.25 1.55 2.71
C ALA A 52 2.60 2.68 1.72
N MET A 53 1.73 3.67 1.61
CA MET A 53 1.92 4.84 0.77
C MET A 53 1.81 6.10 1.64
N TYR A 54 2.80 6.97 1.54
CA TYR A 54 2.80 8.28 2.18
C TYR A 54 2.84 9.38 1.14
N ILE A 55 1.82 10.22 1.14
CA ILE A 55 1.73 11.40 0.30
C ILE A 55 2.17 12.58 1.15
N GLN A 56 3.35 13.14 0.87
CA GLN A 56 3.85 14.31 1.58
C GLN A 56 3.22 15.59 1.03
N ASP A 57 3.15 15.69 -0.30
CA ASP A 57 2.59 16.82 -1.05
C ASP A 57 2.11 16.38 -2.45
N LYS A 58 1.76 17.34 -3.33
CA LYS A 58 1.27 17.05 -4.69
C LYS A 58 2.32 16.43 -5.64
N LYS A 59 3.60 16.44 -5.26
CA LYS A 59 4.73 16.03 -6.09
C LYS A 59 5.45 14.81 -5.53
N THR A 60 5.31 14.55 -4.23
CA THR A 60 6.09 13.53 -3.52
C THR A 60 5.19 12.46 -2.93
N ILE A 61 5.40 11.22 -3.39
CA ILE A 61 4.76 10.01 -2.88
C ILE A 61 5.86 9.00 -2.56
N GLU A 62 5.85 8.50 -1.32
CA GLU A 62 6.75 7.45 -0.86
C GLU A 62 6.00 6.13 -0.72
N PHE A 63 6.67 5.04 -1.11
CA PHE A 63 6.14 3.68 -1.03
C PHE A 63 7.04 2.83 -0.14
N LEU A 64 6.45 2.14 0.83
CA LEU A 64 7.11 1.13 1.62
C LEU A 64 6.47 -0.23 1.34
N ILE A 65 7.27 -1.11 0.73
CA ILE A 65 6.90 -2.48 0.39
C ILE A 65 7.67 -3.38 1.35
N LEU A 66 6.99 -4.30 2.02
CA LEU A 66 7.68 -5.34 2.81
C LEU A 66 8.24 -6.38 1.84
N THR A 67 9.50 -6.19 1.48
CA THR A 67 10.19 -6.93 0.43
C THR A 67 10.59 -8.34 0.88
N TYR A 68 9.63 -9.26 0.91
CA TYR A 68 9.93 -10.69 0.70
C TYR A 68 9.64 -11.13 -0.74
N TYR A 69 8.95 -10.30 -1.54
CA TYR A 69 8.48 -10.67 -2.89
C TYR A 69 9.24 -10.02 -4.06
N LEU A 70 9.96 -8.91 -3.87
CA LEU A 70 10.75 -8.31 -4.96
C LEU A 70 11.86 -9.25 -5.47
N HIS A 71 12.40 -10.11 -4.60
CA HIS A 71 13.41 -11.09 -5.00
C HIS A 71 12.88 -12.15 -5.98
N ARG A 72 11.56 -12.42 -5.95
CA ARG A 72 10.92 -13.46 -6.78
C ARG A 72 10.50 -12.96 -8.16
N TYR A 73 10.26 -11.66 -8.31
CA TYR A 73 9.81 -11.05 -9.57
C TYR A 73 10.86 -10.16 -10.26
N MET A 74 11.97 -9.83 -9.59
CA MET A 74 13.09 -9.08 -10.18
C MET A 74 14.35 -9.94 -10.42
N SER A 75 14.24 -11.27 -10.40
CA SER A 75 15.27 -12.09 -11.04
C SER A 75 15.19 -11.84 -12.55
N PRO A 76 16.22 -11.24 -13.18
CA PRO A 76 16.23 -11.09 -14.62
C PRO A 76 16.21 -12.51 -15.19
N THR A 77 15.26 -12.80 -16.07
CA THR A 77 15.45 -13.84 -17.06
C THR A 77 16.71 -13.49 -17.84
N SER A 78 17.85 -14.02 -17.40
CA SER A 78 19.03 -14.17 -18.22
C SER A 78 18.67 -15.12 -19.35
N HIS A 79 18.04 -14.56 -20.39
CA HIS A 79 18.22 -15.02 -21.75
C HIS A 79 19.71 -14.89 -22.05
N LYS A 80 20.42 -16.01 -22.06
CA LYS A 80 21.57 -16.16 -22.92
C LYS A 80 21.32 -17.33 -23.84
N MET A 81 21.35 -16.99 -25.13
CA MET A 81 21.60 -17.86 -26.27
C MET A 81 22.81 -18.76 -26.04
#